data_AF-A0A316RU83-F1
#
_entry.id   AF-A0A316RU83-F1
#
_cell.length_a   1.000
_cell.length_b   1.000
_cell.length_c   1.000
_cell.angle_alpha   90.00
_cell.angle_beta   90.00
_cell.angle_gamma   90.00
#
_symmetry.space_group_name_H-M   'P 1'
#
loop_
_entity.id
_entity.type
_entity.pdbx_description
1 polymer ?
#
loop_
_entity_poly.entity_id
_entity_poly.type
_entity_poly.pdbx_seq_one_letter_code
_entity_poly.pdbx_strand_id
1 'polypeptide(L)'
;MDREVLISIINRGRIRFIPVRRCFLCNEYVGYKFVRMCDGSMIPVFSSGCRCCGINNGTLSERTWDEVLDLVKTVQNKPMNERTEEDEFILNSLI
;
A
#
# COMPACT_ATOMS: atom_id res chain seq x y z
N MET A 1 7.30 -10.71 6.94
CA MET A 1 8.31 -9.78 6.39
C MET A 1 8.69 -8.74 7.45
N ASP A 2 9.91 -8.20 7.44
CA ASP A 2 10.32 -7.06 8.29
C ASP A 2 10.31 -5.72 7.52
N ARG A 3 10.53 -4.63 8.26
CA ARG A 3 10.52 -3.25 7.72
C ARG A 3 11.55 -3.02 6.63
N GLU A 4 12.78 -3.45 6.86
CA GLU A 4 13.92 -3.17 5.98
C GLU A 4 13.77 -3.91 4.64
N VAL A 5 13.27 -5.15 4.68
CA VAL A 5 12.94 -5.92 3.47
C VAL A 5 11.86 -5.21 2.66
N LEU A 6 10.78 -4.75 3.28
CA LEU A 6 9.70 -4.05 2.58
C LEU A 6 10.20 -2.74 1.95
N ILE A 7 10.97 -1.94 2.70
CA ILE A 7 11.59 -0.70 2.20
C ILE A 7 12.51 -0.99 1.00
N SER A 8 13.30 -2.06 1.05
CA SER A 8 14.17 -2.47 -0.04
C SER A 8 13.39 -2.83 -1.31
N ILE A 9 12.28 -3.57 -1.18
CA ILE A 9 11.39 -3.91 -2.30
C ILE A 9 10.81 -2.64 -2.93
N ILE A 10 10.33 -1.71 -2.12
CA ILE A 10 9.75 -0.44 -2.60
C ILE A 10 10.83 0.41 -3.29
N ASN A 11 12.03 0.51 -2.72
CA ASN A 11 13.15 1.25 -3.31
C ASN A 11 13.61 0.68 -4.66
N ARG A 12 13.45 -0.63 -4.88
CA ARG A 12 13.68 -1.26 -6.20
C ARG A 12 12.57 -0.97 -7.21
N GLY A 13 11.54 -0.24 -6.82
CA GLY A 13 10.40 0.14 -7.67
C GLY A 13 9.42 -1.00 -7.95
N ARG A 14 9.55 -2.14 -7.26
CA ARG A 14 8.66 -3.30 -7.41
C ARG A 14 7.27 -3.04 -6.86
N ILE A 15 7.20 -2.30 -5.75
CA ILE A 15 5.95 -1.83 -5.15
C ILE A 15 5.95 -0.32 -5.16
N ARG A 16 4.96 0.28 -5.81
CA ARG A 16 4.71 1.73 -5.76
C ARG A 16 3.47 2.09 -4.95
N PHE A 17 2.63 1.11 -4.68
CA PHE A 17 1.34 1.27 -4.05
C PHE A 17 0.87 -0.05 -3.45
N ILE A 18 0.29 -0.01 -2.26
CA ILE A 18 -0.37 -1.15 -1.61
C ILE A 18 -1.87 -0.86 -1.56
N PRO A 19 -2.71 -1.59 -2.32
CA PRO A 19 -4.16 -1.42 -2.22
C PRO A 19 -4.65 -1.87 -0.85
N VAL A 20 -5.60 -1.14 -0.28
CA VAL A 20 -6.25 -1.51 0.98
C VAL A 20 -7.72 -1.84 0.74
N ARG A 21 -8.36 -1.08 -0.16
CA ARG A 21 -9.77 -1.28 -0.54
C ARG A 21 -10.05 -0.59 -1.86
N ARG A 22 -11.23 -0.84 -2.42
CA ARG A 22 -11.77 -0.09 -3.56
C ARG A 22 -12.61 1.09 -3.10
N CYS A 23 -12.55 2.17 -3.86
CA CYS A 23 -13.40 3.32 -3.66
C CYS A 23 -14.84 2.97 -4.05
N PHE A 24 -15.79 3.29 -3.17
CA PHE A 24 -17.20 2.96 -3.35
C PHE A 24 -17.84 3.60 -4.61
N LEU A 25 -17.34 4.77 -5.03
CA LEU A 25 -17.95 5.55 -6.11
C LEU A 25 -17.43 5.19 -7.51
N CYS A 26 -16.16 4.79 -7.62
CA CYS A 26 -15.47 4.57 -8.90
C CYS A 26 -14.86 3.17 -9.03
N ASN A 27 -14.91 2.35 -7.98
CA ASN A 27 -14.29 1.03 -7.89
C ASN A 27 -12.76 0.99 -8.13
N GLU A 28 -12.09 2.14 -8.07
CA GLU A 28 -10.63 2.27 -8.18
C GLU A 28 -9.94 2.00 -6.83
N TYR A 29 -8.69 1.55 -6.85
CA TYR A 29 -7.94 1.23 -5.63
C TYR A 29 -7.55 2.48 -4.82
N VAL A 30 -7.67 2.38 -3.50
CA VAL A 30 -7.16 3.33 -2.51
C VAL A 30 -6.31 2.59 -1.47
N GLY A 31 -5.29 3.26 -0.93
CA GLY A 31 -4.30 2.57 -0.09
C GLY A 31 -3.03 3.36 0.15
N TYR A 32 -1.95 2.65 0.51
CA TYR A 32 -0.67 3.27 0.86
C TYR A 32 0.17 3.59 -0.37
N LYS A 33 0.70 4.81 -0.40
CA LYS A 33 1.74 5.27 -1.32
C LYS A 33 3.03 5.50 -0.52
N PHE A 34 4.16 5.48 -1.22
CA PHE A 34 5.46 5.68 -0.61
C PHE A 34 6.10 6.94 -1.17
N VAL A 35 6.39 7.89 -0.30
CA VAL A 35 6.98 9.18 -0.66
C VAL A 35 8.42 9.19 -0.17
N ARG A 36 9.34 9.57 -1.07
CA ARG A 36 10.73 9.81 -0.70
C ARG A 36 10.88 11.28 -0.29
N MET A 37 11.32 11.49 0.94
CA MET A 37 11.55 12.80 1.54
C MET A 37 12.90 13.38 1.07
N CYS A 38 13.10 14.68 1.30
CA CYS A 38 14.33 15.38 0.90
C CYS A 38 15.59 14.83 1.60
N ASP A 39 15.45 14.28 2.81
CA ASP A 39 16.54 13.62 3.56
C ASP A 39 16.83 12.19 3.06
N GLY A 40 16.13 11.73 2.01
CA GLY A 40 16.25 10.39 1.44
C GLY A 40 15.43 9.33 2.18
N SER A 41 14.80 9.66 3.31
CA SER A 41 13.91 8.74 4.02
C SER A 41 12.65 8.45 3.21
N MET A 42 12.07 7.28 3.46
CA MET A 42 10.82 6.88 2.83
C MET A 42 9.72 6.83 3.89
N ILE A 43 8.62 7.53 3.62
CA ILE A 43 7.45 7.55 4.48
C ILE A 43 6.25 6.91 3.76
N PRO A 44 5.46 6.07 4.45
CA PRO A 44 4.20 5.62 3.93
C PRO A 44 3.14 6.70 4.17
N VAL A 45 2.34 6.97 3.15
CA VAL A 45 1.21 7.89 3.23
C VAL A 45 -0.05 7.17 2.78
N PHE A 46 -1.13 7.29 3.54
CA PHE A 46 -2.42 6.80 3.11
C PHE A 46 -3.04 7.77 2.12
N SER A 47 -3.42 7.26 0.95
CA SER A 47 -4.14 8.01 -0.07
C SER A 47 -5.57 7.49 -0.14
N SER A 48 -6.50 8.28 0.42
CA SER A 48 -7.94 8.02 0.31
C SER A 48 -8.52 8.33 -1.08
N GLY A 49 -7.68 8.83 -1.99
CA GLY A 49 -8.10 9.37 -3.26
C GLY A 49 -8.06 8.39 -4.42
N CYS A 50 -9.19 8.23 -5.10
CA CYS A 50 -9.30 7.48 -6.35
C CYS A 50 -9.18 8.41 -7.56
N ARG A 51 -8.66 7.87 -8.69
CA ARG A 51 -8.39 8.63 -9.92
C ARG A 51 -9.63 9.27 -10.55
N CYS A 52 -10.80 8.63 -10.42
CA CYS A 52 -12.04 9.00 -11.09
C CYS A 52 -12.89 10.03 -10.34
N CYS A 53 -13.03 9.93 -9.01
CA CYS A 53 -13.97 10.77 -8.24
C CYS A 53 -13.43 12.16 -7.87
N GLY A 54 -12.39 12.64 -8.54
CA GLY A 54 -11.83 13.97 -8.29
C GLY A 54 -10.97 14.08 -7.02
N ILE A 55 -10.66 12.96 -6.36
CA ILE A 55 -9.75 12.92 -5.21
C ILE A 55 -8.30 12.64 -5.70
N ASN A 56 -7.86 13.28 -6.78
CA ASN A 56 -6.41 13.32 -7.07
C ASN A 56 -5.65 14.14 -6.01
N ASN A 57 -6.37 14.84 -5.12
CA ASN A 57 -5.91 15.47 -3.87
C ASN A 57 -6.54 14.80 -2.63
N GLY A 58 -6.49 13.47 -2.53
CA GLY A 58 -6.89 12.81 -1.28
C GLY A 58 -6.04 13.32 -0.14
N THR A 59 -6.63 13.48 1.05
CA THR A 59 -5.88 13.82 2.26
C THR A 59 -4.81 12.76 2.44
N LEU A 60 -3.59 13.11 2.05
CA LEU A 60 -2.43 12.29 2.33
C LEU A 60 -2.19 12.41 3.82
N SER A 61 -2.38 11.30 4.50
CA SER A 61 -2.09 11.22 5.92
C SER A 61 -0.86 10.37 6.07
N GLU A 62 0.16 10.91 6.73
CA GLU A 62 1.31 10.11 7.15
C GLU A 62 0.82 8.94 8.02
N ARG A 63 1.50 7.81 7.85
CA ARG A 63 1.20 6.56 8.52
C ARG A 63 2.49 5.98 9.07
N THR A 64 2.38 5.08 10.04
CA THR A 64 3.56 4.41 10.57
C THR A 64 3.95 3.24 9.67
N TRP A 65 5.23 2.89 9.67
CA TRP A 65 5.67 1.65 9.02
C TRP A 65 5.04 0.41 9.67
N ASP A 66 4.73 0.46 10.96
CA ASP A 66 4.08 -0.65 11.68
C ASP A 66 2.67 -0.92 11.14
N GLU A 67 1.88 0.11 10.84
CA GLU A 67 0.56 -0.04 10.22
C GLU A 67 0.64 -0.73 8.85
N VAL A 68 1.63 -0.36 8.03
CA VAL A 68 1.84 -0.97 6.71
C VAL A 68 2.32 -2.42 6.85
N LEU A 69 3.23 -2.67 7.79
CA LEU A 69 3.78 -4.00 8.02
C LEU A 69 2.74 -4.96 8.59
N ASP A 70 1.88 -4.50 9.48
CA ASP A 70 0.78 -5.29 10.02
C ASP A 70 -0.19 -5.72 8.91
N LEU A 71 -0.54 -4.80 8.00
CA LEU A 71 -1.33 -5.13 6.82
C LEU A 71 -0.64 -6.21 5.97
N VAL A 72 0.62 -5.99 5.60
CA VAL A 72 1.36 -6.94 4.74
C VAL A 72 1.47 -8.31 5.41
N LYS A 73 1.76 -8.36 6.70
CA LYS A 73 1.84 -9.62 7.46
C LYS A 73 0.48 -10.31 7.54
N THR A 74 -0.60 -9.56 7.77
CA THR A 74 -1.96 -10.09 7.77
C THR A 74 -2.28 -10.76 6.43
N VAL A 75 -1.95 -10.10 5.32
CA VAL A 75 -2.14 -10.64 3.97
C VAL A 75 -1.28 -11.89 3.71
N GLN A 76 0.01 -11.86 4.11
CA GLN A 76 0.92 -13.02 3.99
C GLN A 76 0.43 -14.25 4.74
N ASN A 77 -0.21 -14.05 5.90
CA ASN A 77 -0.70 -15.13 6.76
C ASN A 77 -2.12 -15.58 6.41
N LYS A 78 -2.81 -14.88 5.50
CA LYS A 78 -4.20 -15.18 5.17
C LYS A 78 -4.30 -16.50 4.39
N PRO A 79 -5.21 -17.41 4.79
CA PRO A 79 -5.46 -18.65 4.05
C PRO A 79 -5.85 -18.38 2.59
N MET A 80 -5.35 -19.19 1.65
CA MET A 80 -5.53 -18.96 0.21
C MET A 80 -7.01 -18.87 -0.21
N ASN A 81 -7.89 -19.63 0.44
CA ASN A 81 -9.34 -19.63 0.21
C ASN A 81 -10.06 -18.37 0.74
N GLU A 82 -9.39 -17.53 1.52
CA GLU A 82 -9.93 -16.29 2.10
C GLU A 82 -9.33 -15.03 1.49
N ARG A 83 -8.35 -15.17 0.60
CA ARG A 83 -7.68 -14.04 -0.04
C ARG A 83 -8.59 -13.35 -1.04
N THR A 84 -8.61 -12.02 -0.98
CA THR A 84 -9.29 -11.19 -1.98
C THR A 84 -8.35 -10.88 -3.16
N GLU A 85 -8.89 -10.23 -4.19
CA GLU A 85 -8.07 -9.75 -5.31
C GLU A 85 -7.00 -8.76 -4.84
N GLU A 86 -7.30 -7.91 -3.85
CA GLU A 86 -6.35 -7.00 -3.22
C GLU A 86 -5.21 -7.75 -2.53
N ASP A 87 -5.54 -8.81 -1.79
CA ASP A 87 -4.56 -9.63 -1.09
C ASP A 87 -3.57 -10.25 -2.09
N GLU A 88 -4.08 -10.83 -3.18
CA GLU A 88 -3.26 -11.43 -4.23
C GLU A 88 -2.42 -10.38 -4.97
N PHE A 89 -2.96 -9.18 -5.22
CA PHE A 89 -2.18 -8.08 -5.80
C PHE A 89 -0.98 -7.71 -4.92
N ILE A 90 -1.20 -7.58 -3.60
CA ILE A 90 -0.14 -7.26 -2.65
C ILE A 90 0.92 -8.36 -2.66
N LEU A 91 0.52 -9.62 -2.54
CA LEU A 91 1.44 -10.77 -2.49
C LEU A 91 2.31 -10.88 -3.74
N ASN A 92 1.70 -10.74 -4.92
CA ASN A 92 2.43 -10.79 -6.19
C ASN A 92 3.43 -9.63 -6.33
N SER A 93 3.14 -8.49 -5.73
CA SER A 93 4.03 -7.32 -5.78
C SER A 93 5.25 -7.44 -4.85
N LEU A 94 5.22 -8.37 -3.88
CA LEU A 94 6.31 -8.60 -2.91
C LEU A 94 7.41 -9.54 -3.40
N ILE A 95 7.22 -10.22 -4.55
CA ILE A 95 8.13 -11.25 -5.12
C ILE A 95 9.22 -10.60 -6.00
#